data_AF-A0A497KSH4-F1
#
_entry.id   AF-A0A497KSH4-F1
#
_cell.length_a   1.000
_cell.length_b   1.000
_cell.length_c   1.000
_cell.angle_alpha   90.00
_cell.angle_beta   90.00
_cell.angle_gamma   90.00
#
_symmetry.space_group_name_H-M   'P 1'
#
loop_
_entity.id
_entity.type
_entity.pdbx_description
1 polymer ?
#
loop_
_entity_poly.entity_id
_entity_poly.type
_entity_poly.pdbx_seq_one_letter_code
_entity_poly.pdbx_strand_id
1 'polypeptide(L)'
;PHGDKRAPDNVNVSFLRCEGESLTIELSLRGVYVSSGSACTRRMLQPSHILTAIGRKHEEAHGSILMKISRKHTEEDIDYVLKQIPQAVERLRSISPV
;
A
#
# COMPACT_ATOMS: atom_id res chain seq x y z
N PRO A 1 -10.95 7.01 2.48
CA PRO A 1 -12.37 6.94 2.92
C PRO A 1 -12.45 6.81 4.45
N HIS A 2 -13.24 7.66 5.10
CA HIS A 2 -13.49 7.62 6.55
C HIS A 2 -14.99 7.44 6.80
N GLY A 3 -15.34 6.86 7.96
CA GLY A 3 -16.73 6.67 8.39
C GLY A 3 -17.40 5.40 7.87
N ASP A 4 -18.70 5.29 8.18
CA ASP A 4 -19.49 4.05 8.10
C ASP A 4 -19.78 3.56 6.67
N LYS A 5 -19.40 4.34 5.66
CA LYS A 5 -19.56 3.99 4.23
C LYS A 5 -18.35 3.26 3.65
N ARG A 6 -17.33 2.99 4.45
CA ARG A 6 -16.14 2.26 4.02
C ARG A 6 -16.37 0.75 4.16
N ALA A 7 -15.94 -0.01 3.17
CA ALA A 7 -15.95 -1.47 3.27
C ALA A 7 -15.04 -1.91 4.45
N PRO A 8 -15.53 -2.75 5.38
CA PRO A 8 -14.82 -3.08 6.61
C PRO A 8 -13.55 -3.89 6.36
N ASP A 9 -13.47 -4.57 5.22
CA ASP A 9 -12.35 -5.39 4.81
C ASP A 9 -11.25 -4.63 4.08
N ASN A 10 -11.45 -3.33 3.78
CA ASN A 10 -10.59 -2.60 2.87
C ASN A 10 -9.81 -1.47 3.55
N VAL A 11 -8.50 -1.44 3.31
CA VAL A 11 -7.60 -0.36 3.71
C VAL A 11 -6.76 0.06 2.52
N ASN A 12 -6.89 1.31 2.08
CA ASN A 12 -6.01 1.92 1.08
C ASN A 12 -5.31 3.11 1.72
N VAL A 13 -3.98 3.05 1.80
CA VAL A 13 -3.12 4.05 2.46
C VAL A 13 -1.98 4.40 1.52
N SER A 14 -1.65 5.70 1.48
CA SER A 14 -0.52 6.22 0.71
C SER A 14 0.67 6.49 1.61
N PHE A 15 1.81 5.87 1.30
CA PHE A 15 3.08 6.15 1.96
C PHE A 15 3.86 7.16 1.13
N LEU A 16 3.90 8.41 1.60
CA LEU A 16 4.68 9.46 0.95
C LEU A 16 6.16 9.12 0.97
N ARG A 17 6.87 9.55 -0.09
CA ARG A 17 8.31 9.32 -0.29
C ARG A 17 8.68 7.84 -0.36
N CYS A 18 7.73 7.01 -0.80
CA CYS A 18 7.91 5.60 -1.08
C CYS A 18 7.16 5.26 -2.36
N GLU A 19 7.72 4.35 -3.15
CA GLU A 19 7.05 3.80 -4.32
C GLU A 19 6.25 2.56 -3.92
N GLY A 20 4.99 2.48 -4.33
CA GLY A 20 4.09 1.38 -3.96
C GLY A 20 4.57 0.01 -4.47
N GLU A 21 5.21 -0.04 -5.64
CA GLU A 21 5.77 -1.29 -6.18
C GLU A 21 6.95 -1.78 -5.33
N SER A 22 7.89 -0.89 -5.00
CA SER A 22 8.99 -1.16 -4.08
C SER A 22 8.51 -1.64 -2.71
N LEU A 23 7.45 -1.01 -2.15
CA LEU A 23 6.82 -1.45 -0.90
C LEU A 23 6.17 -2.83 -1.01
N THR A 24 5.49 -3.11 -2.12
CA THR A 24 4.87 -4.43 -2.35
C THR A 24 5.94 -5.53 -2.38
N ILE A 25 7.07 -5.28 -3.03
CA ILE A 25 8.19 -6.23 -3.10
C ILE A 25 8.80 -6.44 -1.71
N GLU A 26 9.14 -5.36 -1.00
CA GLU A 26 9.75 -5.43 0.33
C GLU A 26 8.83 -6.13 1.36
N LEU A 27 7.53 -5.88 1.31
CA LEU A 27 6.54 -6.56 2.17
C LEU A 27 6.40 -8.04 1.80
N SER A 28 6.45 -8.39 0.51
CA SER A 28 6.40 -9.78 0.06
C SER A 28 7.58 -10.60 0.56
N LEU A 29 8.78 -9.99 0.63
CA LEU A 29 9.96 -10.63 1.24
C LEU A 29 9.80 -10.91 2.74
N ARG A 30 8.89 -10.18 3.40
CA ARG A 30 8.50 -10.34 4.81
C ARG A 30 7.25 -11.22 4.96
N GLY A 31 6.79 -11.88 3.90
CA GLY A 31 5.59 -12.72 3.92
C GLY A 31 4.27 -11.95 4.00
N VAL A 32 4.29 -10.63 3.76
CA VAL A 32 3.09 -9.78 3.75
C VAL A 32 2.70 -9.46 2.32
N TYR A 33 1.55 -9.97 1.88
CA TYR A 33 1.07 -9.80 0.51
C TYR A 33 0.06 -8.66 0.42
N VAL A 34 0.40 -7.64 -0.37
CA VAL A 34 -0.41 -6.44 -0.59
C VAL A 34 -0.52 -6.11 -2.08
N SER A 35 -1.39 -5.17 -2.43
CA SER A 35 -1.50 -4.65 -3.79
C SER A 35 -1.14 -3.17 -3.79
N SER A 36 -0.25 -2.72 -4.67
CA SER A 36 -0.11 -1.29 -4.96
C SER A 36 -1.07 -0.85 -6.08
N GLY A 37 -1.26 0.47 -6.22
CA GLY A 37 -2.19 1.08 -7.18
C GLY A 37 -2.17 0.47 -8.59
N SER A 38 -3.33 0.43 -9.26
CA SER A 38 -3.54 -0.18 -10.59
C SER A 38 -2.87 -1.54 -10.71
N ALA A 39 -3.47 -2.56 -10.08
CA ALA A 39 -3.06 -3.97 -10.04
C ALA A 39 -2.88 -4.68 -11.41
N CYS A 40 -2.77 -3.95 -12.51
CA CYS A 40 -2.53 -4.47 -13.86
C CYS A 40 -1.33 -3.76 -14.49
N THR A 41 -0.17 -4.41 -14.43
CA THR A 41 0.77 -4.59 -15.54
C THR A 41 0.57 -3.64 -16.73
N ARG A 42 1.22 -2.48 -16.70
CA ARG A 42 1.61 -1.73 -17.90
C ARG A 42 3.07 -1.30 -17.74
N ARG A 43 3.83 -1.30 -18.85
CA ARG A 43 5.23 -0.83 -18.94
C ARG A 43 5.46 0.65 -18.54
N MET A 44 4.46 1.32 -17.99
CA MET A 44 4.52 2.73 -17.59
C MET A 44 4.05 2.86 -16.15
N LEU A 45 4.89 3.48 -15.32
CA LEU A 45 4.64 3.90 -13.93
C LEU A 45 3.51 4.93 -13.87
N GLN A 46 2.27 4.47 -14.05
CA GLN A 46 1.07 5.31 -13.99
C GLN A 46 0.39 5.08 -12.64
N PRO A 47 0.02 6.16 -11.91
CA PRO A 47 -0.68 6.04 -10.64
C PRO A 47 -2.06 5.40 -10.86
N SER A 48 -2.67 4.94 -9.76
CA SER A 48 -4.05 4.47 -9.79
C SER A 48 -5.00 5.51 -10.38
N HIS A 49 -5.61 5.17 -11.52
CA HIS A 49 -6.60 6.02 -12.19
C HIS A 49 -7.79 6.36 -11.27
N ILE A 50 -8.14 5.46 -10.33
CA ILE A 50 -9.16 5.70 -9.30
C ILE A 50 -8.71 6.81 -8.34
N LEU A 51 -7.46 6.74 -7.85
CA LEU A 51 -6.93 7.74 -6.91
C LEU A 51 -6.85 9.12 -7.57
N THR A 52 -6.43 9.18 -8.83
CA THR A 52 -6.43 10.41 -9.62
C THR A 52 -7.87 10.93 -9.84
N ALA A 53 -8.83 10.06 -10.13
CA ALA A 53 -10.24 10.44 -10.35
C ALA A 53 -10.92 11.02 -9.10
N ILE A 54 -10.53 10.57 -7.90
CA ILE A 54 -11.01 11.13 -6.62
C ILE A 54 -10.17 12.33 -6.15
N GLY A 55 -9.31 12.88 -7.02
CA GLY A 55 -8.55 14.10 -6.76
C GLY A 55 -7.34 13.93 -5.85
N ARG A 56 -6.78 12.72 -5.69
CA ARG A 56 -5.47 12.56 -5.04
C ARG A 56 -4.36 13.08 -5.94
N LYS A 57 -3.32 13.67 -5.35
CA LYS A 57 -2.14 14.09 -6.09
C LYS A 57 -1.41 12.87 -6.64
N HIS A 58 -0.67 13.08 -7.73
CA HIS A 58 0.14 12.04 -8.38
C HIS A 58 1.10 11.38 -7.38
N GLU A 59 1.77 12.19 -6.56
CA GLU A 59 2.72 11.74 -5.53
C GLU A 59 2.06 10.86 -4.45
N GLU A 60 0.83 11.20 -4.03
CA GLU A 60 0.07 10.39 -3.08
C GLU A 60 -0.37 9.07 -3.71
N ALA A 61 -0.71 9.07 -5.00
CA ALA A 61 -1.19 7.87 -5.68
C ALA A 61 -0.07 6.86 -5.98
N HIS A 62 1.17 7.32 -6.16
CA HIS A 62 2.36 6.47 -6.38
C HIS A 62 2.71 5.59 -5.18
N GLY A 63 2.61 6.14 -3.98
CA GLY A 63 2.89 5.41 -2.74
C GLY A 63 1.70 4.60 -2.21
N SER A 64 0.65 4.40 -3.00
CA SER A 64 -0.59 3.77 -2.52
C SER A 64 -0.45 2.26 -2.39
N ILE A 65 -0.83 1.75 -1.22
CA ILE A 65 -0.94 0.34 -0.89
C ILE A 65 -2.38 0.05 -0.47
N LEU A 66 -2.97 -0.94 -1.12
CA LEU A 66 -4.26 -1.52 -0.82
C LEU A 66 -4.07 -2.87 -0.13
N MET A 67 -4.65 -2.96 1.06
CA MET A 67 -4.72 -4.14 1.89
C MET A 67 -6.18 -4.55 2.02
N LYS A 68 -6.42 -5.85 1.94
CA LYS A 68 -7.73 -6.45 2.22
C LYS A 68 -7.59 -7.55 3.25
N ILE A 69 -8.49 -7.57 4.20
CA ILE A 69 -8.61 -8.66 5.16
C ILE A 69 -9.73 -9.61 4.74
N SER A 70 -9.71 -10.79 5.33
CA SER A 70 -10.67 -11.87 5.09
C SER A 70 -10.91 -12.60 6.41
N ARG A 71 -11.97 -13.40 6.48
CA ARG A 71 -12.33 -14.18 7.68
C ARG A 71 -11.26 -15.19 8.14
N LYS A 72 -10.22 -15.41 7.34
CA LYS A 72 -9.12 -16.31 7.66
C LYS A 72 -7.97 -15.63 8.41
N HIS A 73 -7.94 -14.30 8.44
CA HIS A 73 -6.90 -13.56 9.15
C HIS A 73 -7.22 -13.51 10.64
N THR A 74 -6.19 -13.55 11.47
CA THR A 74 -6.29 -13.41 12.92
C THR A 74 -5.74 -12.06 13.39
N GLU A 75 -5.93 -11.72 14.66
CA GLU A 75 -5.35 -10.48 15.21
C GLU A 75 -3.82 -10.52 15.19
N GLU A 76 -3.22 -11.70 15.35
CA GLU A 76 -1.77 -11.90 15.26
C GLU A 76 -1.22 -11.59 13.87
N ASP A 77 -1.98 -11.90 12.80
CA ASP A 77 -1.60 -11.51 11.43
C ASP A 77 -1.57 -9.99 11.30
N ILE A 78 -2.56 -9.29 11.86
CA ILE A 78 -2.64 -7.83 11.83
C ILE A 78 -1.47 -7.22 12.62
N ASP A 79 -1.20 -7.73 13.81
CA ASP A 79 -0.07 -7.29 14.65
C ASP A 79 1.27 -7.51 13.96
N TYR A 80 1.43 -8.62 13.25
CA TYR A 80 2.62 -8.89 12.45
C TYR A 80 2.78 -7.84 11.35
N VAL A 81 1.72 -7.59 10.57
CA VAL A 81 1.72 -6.58 9.50
C VAL A 81 2.03 -5.19 10.04
N LEU A 82 1.44 -4.80 11.18
CA LEU A 82 1.69 -3.51 11.83
C LEU A 82 3.14 -3.35 12.29
N LYS A 83 3.84 -4.44 12.63
CA LYS A 83 5.28 -4.42 12.95
C LYS A 83 6.16 -4.34 11.69
N GLN A 84 5.75 -4.98 10.59
CA GLN A 84 6.54 -5.05 9.36
C GLN A 84 6.44 -3.79 8.49
N ILE A 85 5.25 -3.16 8.39
CA ILE A 85 5.03 -1.99 7.54
C ILE A 85 6.01 -0.84 7.85
N PRO A 86 6.17 -0.39 9.12
CA PRO A 86 7.08 0.71 9.43
C PRO A 86 8.53 0.39 9.04
N GLN A 87 8.98 -0.84 9.29
CA GLN A 87 10.34 -1.28 8.97
C GLN A 87 10.59 -1.30 7.45
N ALA A 88 9.61 -1.76 6.66
CA ALA A 88 9.69 -1.73 5.20
C ALA A 88 9.75 -0.29 4.66
N VAL A 89 8.91 0.60 5.21
CA VAL A 89 8.88 2.02 4.84
C VAL A 89 10.19 2.73 5.19
N GLU A 90 10.72 2.53 6.40
CA GLU A 90 12.00 3.12 6.83
C GLU A 90 13.16 2.65 5.97
N ARG A 91 13.22 1.35 5.69
CA ARG A 91 14.26 0.78 4.82
C ARG A 91 14.23 1.42 3.44
N LEU A 92 13.06 1.50 2.80
CA LEU A 92 12.95 2.11 1.46
C LEU A 92 13.29 3.60 1.47
N ARG A 93 12.90 4.34 2.52
CA ARG A 93 13.29 5.76 2.70
C ARG A 93 14.77 5.96 2.93
N SER A 94 15.48 4.97 3.50
CA SER A 94 16.93 5.06 3.72
C SER A 94 17.74 4.85 2.44
N ILE A 95 17.19 4.11 1.47
CA ILE A 95 17.89 3.72 0.23
C ILE A 95 17.53 4.65 -0.93
N SER A 96 16.34 5.25 -0.91
CA SER A 96 15.85 6.09 -1.99
C SER A 96 15.80 7.58 -1.58
N PRO A 97 16.47 8.50 -2.31
CA PRO A 97 16.55 9.91 -1.95
C PRO A 97 15.28 10.74 -2.25
N VAL A 98 14.13 10.10 -2.54
CA VAL A 98 12.90 10.80 -2.95
C VAL A 98 12.22 11.53 -1.80
#